data_AF-A0A955PDC2-F1
#
_entry.id   AF-A0A955PDC2-F1
#
_cell.length_a   1.000
_cell.length_b   1.000
_cell.length_c   1.000
_cell.angle_alpha   90.00
_cell.angle_beta   90.00
_cell.angle_gamma   90.00
#
_symmetry.space_group_name_H-M   'P 1'
#
loop_
_entity.id
_entity.type
_entity.pdbx_description
1 polymer ?
#
loop_
_entity_poly.entity_id
_entity_poly.type
_entity_poly.pdbx_seq_one_letter_code
_entity_poly.pdbx_strand_id
1 'polypeptide(L)'
;MSGPGKALVPDPDNIRLAMLGMVDGNGHPYSWSAIFNGYDREVMKDCPYAAIPTYLNAEAPDAIGVPGATVTHIWCDDPLDAEHVSKAALIESVVADPLEVIGQVDAVIIPTDKGEEH
;
A
#
# COMPACT_ATOMS: atom_id res chain seq x y z
N MET A 1 13.33 -19.40 32.05
CA MET A 1 12.24 -18.47 31.70
C MET A 1 12.74 -17.59 30.58
N SER A 2 12.38 -17.90 29.34
CA SER A 2 12.67 -17.03 28.19
C SER A 2 11.81 -15.77 28.37
N GLY A 3 12.42 -14.59 28.42
CA GLY A 3 11.69 -13.32 28.51
C GLY A 3 10.72 -13.16 27.33
N PRO A 4 9.77 -12.21 27.39
CA PRO A 4 8.94 -11.90 26.23
C PRO A 4 9.88 -11.65 25.03
N GLY A 5 9.69 -12.41 23.95
CA GLY A 5 10.51 -12.28 22.76
C GLY A 5 10.50 -10.83 22.29
N LYS A 6 11.66 -10.34 21.81
CA LYS A 6 11.76 -8.99 21.22
C LYS A 6 10.69 -8.85 20.13
N ALA A 7 9.89 -7.78 20.19
CA ALA A 7 8.90 -7.50 19.16
C ALA A 7 9.58 -7.42 17.78
N LEU A 8 8.90 -7.94 16.75
CA LEU A 8 9.43 -7.97 15.37
C LEU A 8 9.52 -6.56 14.77
N VAL A 9 8.65 -5.66 15.22
CA VAL A 9 8.63 -4.24 14.84
C VAL A 9 8.84 -3.34 16.09
N PRO A 10 9.34 -2.10 15.93
CA PRO A 10 9.56 -1.19 17.05
C PRO A 10 8.28 -0.76 17.78
N ASP A 11 7.20 -0.55 17.04
CA ASP A 11 5.89 -0.12 17.54
C ASP A 11 4.77 -0.88 16.79
N PRO A 12 4.11 -1.87 17.44
CA PRO A 12 3.06 -2.65 16.80
C PRO A 12 1.74 -1.87 16.60
N ASP A 13 1.58 -0.73 17.26
CA ASP A 13 0.40 0.14 17.09
C ASP A 13 0.65 1.24 16.03
N ASN A 14 1.83 1.26 15.40
CA ASN A 14 2.21 2.23 14.37
C ASN A 14 3.22 1.65 13.36
N ILE A 15 2.82 0.61 12.63
CA ILE A 15 3.61 -0.07 11.61
C ILE A 15 3.57 0.72 10.30
N ARG A 16 4.74 1.17 9.83
CA ARG A 16 4.88 1.85 8.54
C ARG A 16 5.21 0.83 7.46
N LEU A 17 4.39 0.81 6.41
CA LEU A 17 4.54 -0.10 5.27
C LEU A 17 5.00 0.67 4.03
N ALA A 18 5.86 0.05 3.23
CA ALA A 18 6.09 0.45 1.84
C ALA A 18 5.38 -0.51 0.89
N MET A 19 4.71 0.03 -0.13
CA MET A 19 4.17 -0.72 -1.27
C MET A 19 5.12 -0.53 -2.45
N LEU A 20 5.78 -1.60 -2.93
CA LEU A 20 6.83 -1.47 -3.94
C LEU A 20 6.56 -2.36 -5.16
N GLY A 21 6.31 -1.71 -6.29
CA GLY A 21 6.15 -2.33 -7.59
C GLY A 21 4.70 -2.35 -8.07
N MET A 22 4.54 -2.31 -9.38
CA MET A 22 3.26 -2.46 -10.06
C MET A 22 3.51 -3.12 -11.42
N VAL A 23 2.64 -4.05 -11.82
CA VAL A 23 2.77 -4.72 -13.12
C VAL A 23 1.49 -4.61 -13.91
N ASP A 24 1.62 -4.63 -15.24
CA ASP A 24 0.48 -4.56 -16.16
C ASP A 24 -0.59 -5.59 -15.81
N GLY A 25 -1.85 -5.13 -15.77
CA GLY A 25 -2.99 -5.99 -15.41
C GLY A 25 -3.16 -6.22 -13.92
N ASN A 26 -2.29 -5.66 -13.06
CA ASN A 26 -2.33 -5.81 -11.62
C ASN A 26 -2.39 -4.44 -10.91
N GLY A 27 -3.58 -4.11 -10.40
CA GLY A 27 -3.83 -2.89 -9.63
C GLY A 27 -3.66 -3.04 -8.12
N HIS A 28 -2.95 -4.04 -7.61
CA HIS A 28 -2.77 -4.26 -6.16
C HIS A 28 -2.27 -3.03 -5.39
N PRO A 29 -1.35 -2.18 -5.92
CA PRO A 29 -0.96 -0.97 -5.23
C PRO A 29 -2.14 -0.03 -4.92
N TYR A 30 -3.16 0.04 -5.79
CA TYR A 30 -4.38 0.78 -5.51
C TYR A 30 -5.17 0.14 -4.38
N SER A 31 -5.53 -1.14 -4.56
CA SER A 31 -6.50 -1.78 -3.69
C SER A 31 -5.95 -2.10 -2.31
N TRP A 32 -4.74 -2.64 -2.23
CA TRP A 32 -4.15 -3.05 -0.95
C TRP A 32 -3.85 -1.81 -0.11
N SER A 33 -3.26 -0.77 -0.71
CA SER A 33 -3.06 0.51 -0.02
C SER A 33 -4.37 1.13 0.44
N ALA A 34 -5.42 1.09 -0.39
CA ALA A 34 -6.75 1.58 -0.01
C ALA A 34 -7.37 0.79 1.16
N ILE A 35 -7.10 -0.51 1.26
CA ILE A 35 -7.55 -1.35 2.37
C ILE A 35 -6.84 -0.96 3.68
N PHE A 36 -5.56 -0.56 3.63
CA PHE A 36 -4.82 -0.08 4.81
C PHE A 36 -5.21 1.34 5.21
N ASN A 37 -5.28 2.26 4.24
CA ASN A 37 -5.32 3.70 4.50
C ASN A 37 -6.70 4.34 4.34
N GLY A 38 -7.66 3.62 3.74
CA GLY A 38 -8.78 4.27 3.07
C GLY A 38 -8.37 4.87 1.72
N TYR A 39 -9.30 5.57 1.07
CA TYR A 39 -9.06 6.10 -0.27
C TYR A 39 -9.91 7.34 -0.57
N ASP A 40 -9.41 8.18 -1.47
CA ASP A 40 -10.17 9.27 -2.06
C ASP A 40 -11.10 8.71 -3.16
N ARG A 41 -12.42 8.83 -2.94
CA ARG A 41 -13.42 8.29 -3.87
C ARG A 41 -13.43 8.98 -5.22
N GLU A 42 -13.06 10.26 -5.30
CA GLU A 42 -13.04 10.99 -6.58
C GLU A 42 -11.82 10.58 -7.39
N VAL A 43 -10.63 10.52 -6.77
CA VAL A 43 -9.41 10.07 -7.47
C VAL A 43 -9.49 8.59 -7.83
N MET A 44 -10.03 7.74 -6.94
CA MET A 44 -10.15 6.30 -7.19
C MET A 44 -11.10 5.96 -8.36
N LYS A 45 -11.99 6.87 -8.79
CA LYS A 45 -12.80 6.67 -10.00
C LYS A 45 -11.95 6.58 -11.26
N ASP A 46 -10.81 7.27 -11.28
CA ASP A 46 -9.88 7.29 -12.41
C ASP A 46 -8.90 6.11 -12.36
N CYS A 47 -9.05 5.19 -11.41
CA CYS A 47 -8.29 3.95 -11.36
C CYS A 47 -8.50 3.14 -12.66
N PRO A 48 -7.42 2.76 -13.37
CA PRO A 48 -7.53 2.04 -14.64
C PRO A 48 -8.11 0.62 -14.49
N TYR A 49 -8.23 0.12 -13.26
CA TYR A 49 -8.78 -1.18 -12.92
C TYR A 49 -10.19 -1.04 -12.34
N ALA A 50 -11.21 -0.91 -13.21
CA ALA A 50 -12.58 -0.56 -12.84
C ALA A 50 -13.24 -1.45 -11.76
N ALA A 51 -12.79 -2.70 -11.60
CA ALA A 51 -13.27 -3.57 -10.53
C ALA A 51 -12.89 -3.04 -9.12
N ILE A 52 -11.74 -2.38 -8.98
CA ILE A 52 -11.21 -1.87 -7.71
C ILE A 52 -12.14 -0.86 -7.04
N PRO A 53 -12.48 0.28 -7.66
CA PRO A 53 -13.45 1.20 -7.06
C PRO A 53 -14.80 0.51 -6.85
N THR A 54 -15.19 -0.45 -7.68
CA THR A 54 -16.48 -1.13 -7.55
C THR A 54 -16.60 -1.87 -6.21
N TYR A 55 -15.65 -2.75 -5.87
CA TYR A 55 -15.74 -3.48 -4.60
C TYR A 55 -15.36 -2.61 -3.40
N LEU A 56 -14.39 -1.69 -3.52
CA LEU A 56 -14.03 -0.80 -2.42
C LEU A 56 -15.21 0.08 -2.00
N ASN A 57 -16.04 0.51 -2.94
CA ASN A 57 -17.23 1.32 -2.67
C ASN A 57 -18.41 0.51 -2.12
N ALA A 58 -18.38 -0.82 -2.26
CA ALA A 58 -19.41 -1.72 -1.73
C ALA A 58 -19.24 -1.98 -0.22
N GLU A 59 -18.02 -1.81 0.30
CA GLU A 59 -17.71 -1.95 1.72
C GLU A 59 -18.13 -0.72 2.53
N ALA A 60 -18.46 -0.95 3.80
CA ALA A 60 -18.73 0.13 4.74
C ALA A 60 -17.43 0.91 5.04
N PRO A 61 -17.45 2.25 5.13
CA PRO A 61 -16.23 3.03 5.36
C PRO A 61 -15.45 2.64 6.62
N ASP A 62 -16.13 2.18 7.66
CA ASP A 62 -15.56 1.72 8.93
C ASP A 62 -15.04 0.27 8.89
N ALA A 63 -15.34 -0.48 7.82
CA ALA A 63 -14.76 -1.78 7.55
C ALA A 63 -13.40 -1.69 6.83
N ILE A 64 -13.02 -0.49 6.38
CA ILE A 64 -11.74 -0.22 5.71
C ILE A 64 -10.75 0.35 6.70
N GLY A 65 -9.51 -0.11 6.61
CA GLY A 65 -8.42 0.23 7.53
C GLY A 65 -7.90 -0.98 8.26
N VAL A 66 -6.59 -1.02 8.48
CA VAL A 66 -5.94 -2.03 9.31
C VAL A 66 -5.40 -1.33 10.56
N PRO A 67 -5.98 -1.56 11.75
CA PRO A 67 -5.50 -0.92 12.97
C PRO A 67 -4.01 -1.16 13.21
N GLY A 68 -3.29 -0.08 13.51
CA GLY A 68 -1.86 -0.12 13.82
C GLY A 68 -0.94 -0.27 12.60
N ALA A 69 -1.45 -0.22 11.36
CA ALA A 69 -0.63 -0.27 10.16
C ALA A 69 -1.06 0.76 9.11
N THR A 70 -0.10 1.33 8.39
CA THR A 70 -0.35 2.34 7.36
C THR A 70 0.65 2.19 6.22
N VAL A 71 0.18 2.25 4.98
CA VAL A 71 1.05 2.37 3.82
C VAL A 71 1.50 3.82 3.71
N THR A 72 2.78 4.06 3.99
CA THR A 72 3.35 5.41 4.04
C THR A 72 4.17 5.72 2.80
N HIS A 73 4.73 4.70 2.16
CA HIS A 73 5.60 4.84 0.99
C HIS A 73 5.09 4.01 -0.19
N ILE A 74 5.17 4.57 -1.39
CA ILE A 74 4.85 3.90 -2.65
C ILE A 74 5.97 4.10 -3.67
N TRP A 75 6.27 3.04 -4.41
CA TRP A 75 7.09 3.06 -5.60
C TRP A 75 6.45 2.18 -6.68
N CYS A 76 6.49 2.61 -7.92
CA CYS A 76 6.12 1.83 -9.11
C CYS A 76 7.18 2.05 -10.19
N ASP A 77 7.31 1.10 -11.12
CA ASP A 77 8.22 1.24 -12.27
C ASP A 77 7.90 2.47 -13.14
N ASP A 78 6.61 2.78 -13.31
CA ASP A 78 6.15 4.07 -13.85
C ASP A 78 5.87 5.06 -12.70
N PRO A 79 6.62 6.17 -12.60
CA PRO A 79 6.38 7.20 -11.59
C PRO A 79 4.96 7.79 -11.62
N LEU A 80 4.31 7.86 -12.79
CA LEU A 80 2.96 8.38 -12.92
C LEU A 80 1.93 7.46 -12.22
N ASP A 81 2.16 6.15 -12.25
CA ASP A 81 1.35 5.20 -11.50
C ASP A 81 1.52 5.42 -10.00
N ALA A 82 2.76 5.56 -9.52
CA ALA A 82 3.04 5.80 -8.10
C ALA A 82 2.38 7.09 -7.60
N GLU A 83 2.44 8.17 -8.38
CA GLU A 83 1.77 9.44 -8.06
C GLU A 83 0.25 9.29 -7.98
N HIS A 84 -0.35 8.56 -8.93
CA HIS A 84 -1.80 8.41 -8.96
C HIS A 84 -2.28 7.48 -7.83
N VAL A 85 -1.58 6.38 -7.58
CA VAL A 85 -1.84 5.47 -6.44
C VAL A 85 -1.74 6.24 -5.12
N SER A 86 -0.71 7.07 -4.95
CA SER A 86 -0.55 7.88 -3.73
C SER A 86 -1.76 8.77 -3.46
N LYS A 87 -2.25 9.48 -4.49
CA LYS A 87 -3.44 10.33 -4.38
C LYS A 87 -4.69 9.51 -4.11
N ALA A 88 -4.85 8.38 -4.81
CA ALA A 88 -6.03 7.53 -4.70
C ALA A 88 -6.12 6.86 -3.32
N ALA A 89 -5.00 6.35 -2.79
CA ALA A 89 -4.94 5.55 -1.56
C ALA A 89 -4.30 6.31 -0.37
N LEU A 90 -4.25 7.65 -0.44
CA LEU A 90 -3.81 8.52 0.66
C LEU A 90 -2.42 8.18 1.20
N ILE A 91 -1.48 7.83 0.32
CA ILE A 91 -0.09 7.47 0.69
C ILE A 91 0.75 8.75 0.70
N GLU A 92 1.43 9.03 1.82
CA GLU A 92 2.12 10.30 2.03
C GLU A 92 3.41 10.48 1.21
N SER A 93 4.13 9.38 0.92
CA SER A 93 5.47 9.43 0.35
C SER A 93 5.54 8.64 -0.95
N VAL A 94 5.80 9.35 -2.05
CA VAL A 94 6.18 8.73 -3.33
C VAL A 94 7.70 8.78 -3.42
N VAL A 95 8.35 7.62 -3.52
CA VAL A 95 9.81 7.54 -3.65
C VAL A 95 10.22 7.33 -5.11
N ALA A 96 11.40 7.82 -5.49
CA ALA A 96 11.90 7.69 -6.86
C ALA A 96 12.66 6.38 -7.09
N ASP A 97 13.26 5.83 -6.02
CA ASP A 97 14.00 4.56 -6.00
C ASP A 97 13.46 3.70 -4.84
N PRO A 98 13.15 2.41 -5.06
CA PRO A 98 12.61 1.55 -4.01
C PRO A 98 13.57 1.38 -2.81
N LEU A 99 14.87 1.61 -2.98
CA LEU A 99 15.86 1.57 -1.90
C LEU A 99 15.74 2.75 -0.93
N GLU A 100 15.06 3.84 -1.30
CA GLU A 100 14.86 5.01 -0.42
C GLU A 100 14.03 4.67 0.83
N VAL A 101 13.27 3.58 0.81
CA VAL A 101 12.47 3.14 1.96
C VAL A 101 13.29 2.44 3.04
N ILE A 102 14.56 2.09 2.76
CA ILE A 102 15.43 1.42 3.72
C ILE A 102 15.66 2.31 4.95
N GLY A 103 15.28 1.79 6.13
CA GLY A 103 15.34 2.53 7.39
C GLY A 103 14.18 3.50 7.62
N GLN A 104 13.29 3.68 6.64
CA GLN A 104 12.11 4.54 6.73
C GLN A 104 10.83 3.79 7.04
N VAL A 105 10.77 2.48 6.74
CA VAL A 105 9.59 1.64 6.97
C VAL A 105 9.91 0.42 7.82
N ASP A 106 8.89 -0.15 8.43
CA ASP A 106 9.00 -1.33 9.30
C ASP A 106 8.81 -2.63 8.52
N ALA A 107 8.08 -2.59 7.40
CA ALA A 107 7.94 -3.70 6.46
C ALA A 107 7.69 -3.22 5.02
N VAL A 108 7.90 -4.14 4.07
CA VAL A 108 7.71 -3.92 2.63
C VAL A 108 6.69 -4.95 2.11
N ILE A 109 5.77 -4.49 1.26
CA ILE A 109 4.86 -5.31 0.48
C ILE A 109 5.29 -5.18 -0.99
N ILE A 110 5.59 -6.32 -1.62
CA ILE A 110 5.87 -6.42 -3.06
C ILE A 110 4.63 -7.06 -3.69
N PRO A 111 3.73 -6.29 -4.32
CA PRO A 111 2.41 -6.76 -4.70
C PRO A 111 2.34 -7.32 -6.12
N THR A 112 3.51 -7.54 -6.75
CA THR A 112 3.62 -8.04 -8.12
C THR A 112 3.26 -9.53 -8.15
N ASP A 113 2.04 -9.84 -8.57
CA ASP A 113 1.58 -11.23 -8.68
C ASP A 113 1.85 -11.80 -10.07
N LYS A 114 3.14 -12.04 -10.37
CA LYS A 114 3.57 -12.75 -11.58
C LYS A 114 4.31 -14.01 -11.16
N GLY A 115 3.72 -15.17 -11.46
CA GLY A 115 4.23 -16.50 -11.08
C GLY A 115 5.70 -16.76 -11.43
N GLU A 116 6.23 -16.10 -12.46
CA GLU A 116 7.62 -16.23 -12.92
C GLU A 116 8.61 -15.23 -12.31
N GLU A 117 8.11 -14.24 -11.56
CA GLU A 117 8.91 -13.18 -10.90
C GLU A 117 8.97 -13.36 -9.36
N HIS A 118 8.38 -14.43 -8.82
CA HIS A 118 8.36 -14.78 -7.38
C HIS A 118 9.57 -15.60 -6.91
#